data_AF-A0A6V8IBA0-F1
#
_entry.id   AF-A0A6V8IBA0-F1
#
_cell.length_a   1.000
_cell.length_b   1.000
_cell.length_c   1.000
_cell.angle_alpha   90.00
_cell.angle_beta   90.00
_cell.angle_gamma   90.00
#
_symmetry.space_group_name_H-M   'P 1'
#
loop_
_entity.id
_entity.type
_entity.pdbx_description
1 polymer ?
#
loop_
_entity_poly.entity_id
_entity_poly.type
_entity_poly.pdbx_seq_one_letter_code
_entity_poly.pdbx_strand_id
1 'polypeptide(L)'
;MTLPGDLFAALWQTVVPFAGAIITRPWDGRFASEFDAISQCLEQAPDAHVPAEIEAYLKSEVVPFDCRVMLPVERAFVVMCALDAVAIAIHPAMPNRLPGLGRAPSGMLAIMKAERTATGHYADVAGVGMVVPKGHLVSRKSLRPNDVEEGSGTDLAHQFAHLTLVRHPGDGRTLRFIAPSPRKFFVSSNRADYVGLAPIAEDRDDIDFMTTKRGDRPFLDAIPKAPLLSDRITAAVTALLDDGAGVIVLPELVGSVASAEALKIALKARGSDTEGLILAGTGASASVDPGAHRPHNEAMLIGANGRVLARQRKLHLFNMGINRMRECDIAPATGCGSRNHMEDAAAGTELVVCDLHGLGRVMTLICEDLQQQVPGGDLALVLRPDWILTPVLDISQTVGRWTHSRSIEIGRKPLSRVVVSCCATLGVRMANGDRLCDSKTAINTGICFDGTDGRRVRLIESTGTLTPDRTIIKWESATWTQHKIVLSSV
;
A
#
# COMPACT_ATOMS: atom_id res chain seq x y z
N MET A 1 17.63 29.28 -7.26
CA MET A 1 18.34 28.00 -7.33
C MET A 1 17.29 26.92 -7.13
N THR A 2 17.17 26.00 -8.07
CA THR A 2 16.07 25.02 -8.14
C THR A 2 16.53 23.69 -7.58
N LEU A 3 15.71 23.00 -6.77
CA LEU A 3 16.00 21.63 -6.36
C LEU A 3 15.63 20.65 -7.48
N PRO A 4 16.34 19.51 -7.63
CA PRO A 4 16.11 18.55 -8.72
C PRO A 4 14.71 17.91 -8.70
N GLY A 5 14.17 17.61 -7.52
CA GLY A 5 12.80 17.09 -7.40
C GLY A 5 11.76 18.13 -7.83
N ASP A 6 11.93 19.38 -7.40
CA ASP A 6 11.06 20.49 -7.80
C ASP A 6 11.13 20.74 -9.31
N LEU A 7 12.34 20.68 -9.89
CA LEU A 7 12.54 20.78 -11.32
C LEU A 7 11.82 19.66 -12.07
N PHE A 8 11.96 18.40 -11.63
CA PHE A 8 11.26 17.28 -12.27
C PHE A 8 9.73 17.48 -12.25
N ALA A 9 9.16 17.92 -11.13
CA ALA A 9 7.73 18.20 -11.01
C ALA A 9 7.28 19.37 -11.92
N ALA A 10 8.07 20.44 -11.99
CA ALA A 10 7.79 21.58 -12.85
C ALA A 10 7.83 21.21 -14.33
N LEU A 11 8.88 20.50 -14.77
CA LEU A 11 9.03 20.05 -16.15
C LEU A 11 7.94 19.03 -16.53
N TRP A 12 7.48 18.21 -15.59
CA TRP A 12 6.34 17.32 -15.83
C TRP A 12 5.10 18.08 -16.31
N GLN A 13 4.79 19.24 -15.72
CA GLN A 13 3.65 20.06 -16.16
C GLN A 13 3.86 20.64 -17.57
N THR A 14 5.10 20.92 -17.95
CA THR A 14 5.45 21.36 -19.32
C THR A 14 5.29 20.23 -20.34
N VAL A 15 5.67 19.01 -19.96
CA VAL A 15 5.77 17.86 -20.88
C VAL A 15 4.45 17.07 -20.98
N VAL A 16 3.65 16.98 -19.92
CA VAL A 16 2.42 16.17 -19.89
C VAL A 16 1.39 16.52 -20.99
N PRO A 17 1.20 17.78 -21.43
CA PRO A 17 0.29 18.09 -22.54
C PRO A 17 0.74 17.46 -23.88
N PHE A 18 2.02 17.08 -23.99
CA PHE A 18 2.62 16.49 -25.17
C PHE A 18 2.82 14.97 -25.04
N ALA A 19 2.28 14.33 -24.00
CA ALA A 19 2.43 12.89 -23.77
C ALA A 19 2.12 12.06 -25.03
N GLY A 20 1.01 12.36 -25.71
CA GLY A 20 0.62 11.68 -26.95
C GLY A 20 1.65 11.81 -28.08
N ALA A 21 2.30 12.97 -28.22
CA ALA A 21 3.36 13.18 -29.21
C ALA A 21 4.61 12.34 -28.88
N ILE A 22 5.05 12.37 -27.61
CA ILE A 22 6.20 11.60 -27.12
C ILE A 22 6.01 10.11 -27.35
N ILE A 23 4.80 9.60 -27.16
CA ILE A 23 4.48 8.19 -27.36
C ILE A 23 4.47 7.82 -28.85
N THR A 24 3.83 8.64 -29.69
CA THR A 24 3.61 8.31 -31.11
C THR A 24 4.85 8.54 -31.97
N ARG A 25 5.62 9.58 -31.66
CA ARG A 25 6.91 9.89 -32.27
C ARG A 25 7.88 10.16 -31.12
N PRO A 26 8.70 9.15 -30.73
CA PRO A 26 9.63 9.29 -29.63
C PRO A 26 10.47 10.56 -29.79
N TRP A 27 10.30 11.50 -28.87
CA TRP A 27 11.25 12.59 -28.70
C TRP A 27 12.59 11.99 -28.28
N ASP A 28 13.69 12.63 -28.68
CA ASP A 28 15.03 12.06 -28.49
C ASP A 28 15.28 11.67 -27.02
N GLY A 29 14.95 12.54 -26.06
CA GLY A 29 15.00 12.20 -24.63
C GLY A 29 16.37 11.65 -24.21
N ARG A 30 16.44 10.34 -23.95
CA ARG A 30 17.71 9.62 -23.64
C ARG A 30 18.66 9.47 -24.83
N PHE A 31 18.16 9.63 -26.05
CA PHE A 31 18.90 9.54 -27.31
C PHE A 31 19.38 10.91 -27.82
N ALA A 32 19.07 11.99 -27.10
CA ALA A 32 19.57 13.32 -27.45
C ALA A 32 21.09 13.38 -27.26
N SER A 33 21.80 14.09 -28.16
CA SER A 33 23.27 14.22 -28.11
C SER A 33 23.79 14.84 -26.81
N GLU A 34 23.01 15.73 -26.21
CA GLU A 34 23.32 16.43 -24.96
C GLU A 34 22.99 15.62 -23.69
N PHE A 35 22.30 14.48 -23.80
CA PHE A 35 21.81 13.72 -22.64
C PHE A 35 22.92 13.30 -21.66
N ASP A 36 24.03 12.79 -22.18
CA ASP A 36 25.15 12.33 -21.35
C ASP A 36 25.84 13.50 -20.63
N ALA A 37 26.00 14.64 -21.31
CA ALA A 37 26.58 15.85 -20.71
C ALA A 37 25.68 16.39 -19.58
N ILE A 38 24.37 16.44 -19.81
CA ILE A 38 23.37 16.85 -18.80
C ILE A 38 23.42 15.89 -17.60
N SER A 39 23.42 14.58 -17.84
CA SER A 39 23.49 13.56 -16.78
C SER A 39 24.78 13.71 -15.97
N GLN A 40 25.91 13.91 -16.63
CA GLN A 40 27.20 14.15 -15.96
C GLN A 40 27.17 15.42 -15.09
N CYS A 41 26.61 16.53 -15.58
CA CYS A 41 26.45 17.75 -14.78
C CYS A 41 25.65 17.50 -13.51
N LEU A 42 24.54 16.75 -13.61
CA LEU A 42 23.69 16.39 -12.47
C LEU A 42 24.42 15.47 -11.48
N GLU A 43 25.15 14.46 -11.95
CA GLU A 43 25.92 13.55 -11.07
C GLU A 43 27.05 14.26 -10.32
N GLN A 44 27.67 15.26 -10.94
CA GLN A 44 28.82 16.00 -10.42
C GLN A 44 28.44 17.27 -9.65
N ALA A 45 27.14 17.59 -9.57
CA ALA A 45 26.63 18.75 -8.86
C ALA A 45 27.09 18.75 -7.39
N PRO A 46 27.85 19.77 -6.94
CA PRO A 46 28.51 19.74 -5.63
C PRO A 46 27.55 19.99 -4.45
N ASP A 47 26.41 20.62 -4.70
CA ASP A 47 25.42 21.00 -3.69
C ASP A 47 24.00 20.51 -4.06
N ALA A 48 22.98 20.92 -3.29
CA ALA A 48 21.60 20.43 -3.42
C ALA A 48 20.88 20.87 -4.70
N HIS A 49 21.38 21.88 -5.41
CA HIS A 49 20.68 22.54 -6.48
C HIS A 49 21.06 21.99 -7.85
N VAL A 50 20.14 22.18 -8.79
CA VAL A 50 20.38 21.91 -10.19
C VAL A 50 21.51 22.83 -10.70
N PRO A 51 22.51 22.30 -11.45
CA PRO A 51 23.58 23.11 -12.01
C PRO A 51 23.06 24.23 -12.91
N ALA A 52 23.74 25.38 -12.88
CA ALA A 52 23.34 26.57 -13.66
C ALA A 52 23.31 26.29 -15.18
N GLU A 53 24.16 25.39 -15.66
CA GLU A 53 24.21 24.95 -17.05
C GLU A 53 22.91 24.27 -17.49
N ILE A 54 22.24 23.55 -16.59
CA ILE A 54 20.95 22.91 -16.89
C ILE A 54 19.84 23.96 -16.94
N GLU A 55 19.86 24.94 -16.04
CA GLU A 55 18.92 26.06 -16.07
C GLU A 55 19.10 26.91 -17.34
N ALA A 56 20.35 27.16 -17.77
CA ALA A 56 20.68 27.85 -19.02
C ALA A 56 20.22 27.04 -20.25
N TYR A 57 20.45 25.73 -20.27
CA TYR A 57 19.97 24.83 -21.33
C TYR A 57 18.46 24.91 -21.51
N LEU A 58 17.69 24.85 -20.41
CA LEU A 58 16.23 24.97 -20.43
C LEU A 58 15.73 26.33 -20.95
N LYS A 59 16.49 27.41 -20.73
CA LYS A 59 16.20 28.76 -21.21
C LYS A 59 16.66 29.02 -22.65
N SER A 60 17.23 28.03 -23.33
CA SER A 60 17.85 28.20 -24.64
C SER A 60 19.04 29.17 -24.67
N GLU A 61 19.77 29.25 -23.56
CA GLU A 61 21.01 30.01 -23.43
C GLU A 61 22.23 29.17 -23.85
N VAL A 62 23.40 29.83 -23.96
CA VAL A 62 24.66 29.18 -24.34
C VAL A 62 25.17 28.32 -23.18
N VAL A 63 25.53 27.06 -23.48
CA VAL A 63 26.03 26.07 -22.53
C VAL A 63 27.31 25.41 -23.07
N PRO A 64 28.15 24.80 -22.21
CA PRO A 64 29.47 24.27 -22.61
C PRO A 64 29.43 22.94 -23.37
N PHE A 65 28.25 22.42 -23.73
CA PHE A 65 28.07 21.15 -24.44
C PHE A 65 27.25 21.33 -25.73
N ASP A 66 27.45 20.44 -26.71
CA ASP A 66 26.72 20.47 -27.99
C ASP A 66 25.22 20.27 -27.73
N CYS A 67 24.38 21.10 -28.35
CA CYS A 67 22.94 21.10 -28.17
C CYS A 67 22.25 21.00 -29.52
N ARG A 68 21.54 19.89 -29.77
CA ARG A 68 20.82 19.69 -31.03
C ARG A 68 19.31 19.83 -30.87
N VAL A 69 18.80 19.64 -29.65
CA VAL A 69 17.38 19.81 -29.37
C VAL A 69 17.07 21.30 -29.27
N MET A 70 16.19 21.79 -30.15
CA MET A 70 15.90 23.22 -30.27
C MET A 70 14.60 23.62 -29.57
N LEU A 71 13.62 22.72 -29.50
CA LEU A 71 12.31 23.05 -28.94
C LEU A 71 12.36 23.03 -27.40
N PRO A 72 11.91 24.10 -26.70
CA PRO A 72 11.98 24.17 -25.24
C PRO A 72 11.31 23.00 -24.51
N VAL A 73 10.18 22.50 -25.04
CA VAL A 73 9.46 21.36 -24.46
C VAL A 73 10.24 20.04 -24.62
N GLU A 74 10.97 19.87 -25.72
CA GLU A 74 11.83 18.70 -25.92
C GLU A 74 13.07 18.78 -25.02
N ARG A 75 13.66 19.98 -24.84
CA ARG A 75 14.73 20.21 -23.85
C ARG A 75 14.29 19.84 -22.44
N ALA A 76 13.07 20.24 -22.05
CA ALA A 76 12.48 19.85 -20.77
C ALA A 76 12.41 18.33 -20.62
N PHE A 77 11.98 17.62 -21.67
CA PHE A 77 11.93 16.16 -21.67
C PHE A 77 13.32 15.52 -21.55
N VAL A 78 14.35 16.01 -22.27
CA VAL A 78 15.74 15.53 -22.14
C VAL A 78 16.23 15.68 -20.69
N VAL A 79 16.01 16.83 -20.07
CA VAL A 79 16.41 17.07 -18.66
C VAL A 79 15.66 16.14 -17.71
N MET A 80 14.36 15.91 -17.90
CA MET A 80 13.60 14.94 -17.10
C MET A 80 14.16 13.52 -17.24
N CYS A 81 14.51 13.10 -18.46
CA CYS A 81 15.13 11.80 -18.70
C CYS A 81 16.49 11.68 -18.00
N ALA A 82 17.30 12.75 -18.01
CA ALA A 82 18.61 12.76 -17.36
C ALA A 82 18.47 12.71 -15.83
N LEU A 83 17.55 13.49 -15.25
CA LEU A 83 17.20 13.44 -13.82
C LEU A 83 16.77 12.03 -13.40
N ASP A 84 15.91 11.38 -14.19
CA ASP A 84 15.51 10.00 -13.95
C ASP A 84 16.69 9.03 -14.02
N ALA A 85 17.56 9.17 -15.02
CA ALA A 85 18.72 8.31 -15.19
C ALA A 85 19.68 8.40 -14.00
N VAL A 86 20.01 9.61 -13.51
CA VAL A 86 20.90 9.77 -12.35
C VAL A 86 20.23 9.36 -11.03
N ALA A 87 18.90 9.40 -10.96
CA ALA A 87 18.15 8.94 -9.79
C ALA A 87 18.31 7.43 -9.51
N ILE A 88 18.80 6.64 -10.47
CA ILE A 88 19.16 5.23 -10.24
C ILE A 88 20.13 5.06 -9.06
N ALA A 89 21.05 6.02 -8.86
CA ALA A 89 22.06 5.98 -7.80
C ALA A 89 21.47 6.14 -6.39
N ILE A 90 20.23 6.63 -6.30
CA ILE A 90 19.51 6.87 -5.05
C ILE A 90 18.20 6.09 -4.96
N HIS A 91 17.90 5.24 -5.94
CA HIS A 91 16.67 4.47 -6.01
C HIS A 91 16.66 3.35 -4.95
N PRO A 92 15.60 3.19 -4.14
CA PRO A 92 15.57 2.20 -3.05
C PRO A 92 15.71 0.75 -3.51
N ALA A 93 15.22 0.41 -4.70
CA ALA A 93 15.30 -0.94 -5.27
C ALA A 93 16.70 -1.34 -5.76
N MET A 94 17.62 -0.38 -5.85
CA MET A 94 18.99 -0.60 -6.27
C MET A 94 19.84 -0.72 -5.01
N PRO A 95 20.02 -1.92 -4.42
CA PRO A 95 21.00 -2.09 -3.38
C PRO A 95 22.34 -1.67 -3.99
N ASN A 96 22.89 -0.56 -3.50
CA ASN A 96 24.11 0.05 -4.00
C ASN A 96 25.09 -1.05 -4.46
N ARG A 97 25.40 -1.03 -5.76
CA ARG A 97 26.26 -1.95 -6.52
C ARG A 97 27.22 -2.73 -5.63
N LEU A 98 27.26 -4.05 -5.82
CA LEU A 98 28.25 -5.03 -5.33
C LEU A 98 29.32 -4.45 -4.40
N PRO A 99 29.48 -4.95 -3.16
CA PRO A 99 30.51 -4.47 -2.23
C PRO A 99 31.85 -4.21 -2.94
N GLY A 100 32.26 -2.93 -3.04
CA GLY A 100 33.49 -2.49 -3.70
C GLY A 100 33.35 -1.79 -5.07
N LEU A 101 32.17 -1.79 -5.71
CA LEU A 101 31.96 -1.18 -7.05
C LEU A 101 31.00 0.02 -7.07
N GLY A 102 30.23 0.23 -5.99
CA GLY A 102 29.31 1.36 -5.88
C GLY A 102 29.99 2.62 -5.33
N ARG A 103 30.05 3.69 -6.13
CA ARG A 103 30.29 5.04 -5.58
C ARG A 103 29.08 5.43 -4.74
N ALA A 104 29.31 5.84 -3.49
CA ALA A 104 28.26 6.46 -2.70
C ALA A 104 27.77 7.73 -3.43
N PRO A 105 26.46 8.02 -3.44
CA PRO A 105 25.98 9.27 -4.00
C PRO A 105 26.65 10.44 -3.26
N SER A 106 27.04 11.47 -4.00
CA SER A 106 27.66 12.71 -3.50
C SER A 106 26.83 13.92 -3.91
N GLY A 107 27.11 15.08 -3.31
CA GLY A 107 26.51 16.36 -3.67
C GLY A 107 24.99 16.32 -3.74
N MET A 108 24.42 16.73 -4.88
CA MET A 108 22.97 16.82 -5.10
C MET A 108 22.23 15.52 -4.78
N LEU A 109 22.72 14.38 -5.29
CA LEU A 109 22.05 13.09 -5.12
C LEU A 109 22.09 12.61 -3.66
N ALA A 110 23.18 12.88 -2.95
CA ALA A 110 23.27 12.54 -1.52
C ALA A 110 22.21 13.29 -0.70
N ILE A 111 22.00 14.56 -1.03
CA ILE A 111 21.01 15.43 -0.37
C ILE A 111 19.59 14.99 -0.73
N MET A 112 19.29 14.72 -2.00
CA MET A 112 17.98 14.16 -2.40
C MET A 112 17.66 12.85 -1.66
N LYS A 113 18.65 11.96 -1.52
CA LYS A 113 18.49 10.70 -0.78
C LYS A 113 18.23 10.94 0.71
N ALA A 114 18.92 11.90 1.31
CA ALA A 114 18.72 12.29 2.71
C ALA A 114 17.30 12.87 2.91
N GLU A 115 16.86 13.76 2.02
CA GLU A 115 15.51 14.34 2.03
C GLU A 115 14.45 13.24 1.95
N ARG A 116 14.56 12.34 0.97
CA ARG A 116 13.64 11.19 0.85
C ARG A 116 13.63 10.29 2.08
N THR A 117 14.75 10.18 2.79
CA THR A 117 14.80 9.41 4.05
C THR A 117 14.07 10.14 5.18
N ALA A 118 14.03 11.47 5.16
CA ALA A 118 13.34 12.29 6.15
C ALA A 118 11.83 12.40 5.87
N THR A 119 11.45 12.64 4.62
CA THR A 119 10.07 13.01 4.22
C THR A 119 9.34 11.94 3.42
N GLY A 120 10.06 10.92 2.93
CA GLY A 120 9.51 9.84 2.12
C GLY A 120 9.38 10.13 0.62
N HIS A 121 9.70 11.36 0.18
CA HIS A 121 9.65 11.78 -1.22
C HIS A 121 10.87 12.64 -1.59
N TYR A 122 11.14 12.83 -2.88
CA TYR A 122 12.23 13.69 -3.37
C TYR A 122 11.83 15.16 -3.48
N ALA A 123 10.54 15.43 -3.66
CA ALA A 123 9.94 16.76 -3.61
C ALA A 123 8.43 16.66 -3.36
N ASP A 124 7.85 17.71 -2.79
CA ASP A 124 6.40 17.91 -2.64
C ASP A 124 6.07 19.32 -3.08
N VAL A 125 5.53 19.45 -4.31
CA VAL A 125 5.28 20.73 -4.95
C VAL A 125 3.79 21.02 -4.89
N ALA A 126 3.43 22.05 -4.11
CA ALA A 126 2.06 22.46 -3.88
C ALA A 126 1.30 22.68 -5.22
N GLY A 127 0.13 22.05 -5.33
CA GLY A 127 -0.72 22.13 -6.53
C GLY A 127 -0.25 21.27 -7.70
N VAL A 128 0.93 20.64 -7.61
CA VAL A 128 1.51 19.79 -8.66
C VAL A 128 1.52 18.32 -8.24
N GLY A 129 2.12 18.02 -7.08
CA GLY A 129 2.22 16.66 -6.55
C GLY A 129 3.60 16.34 -5.96
N MET A 130 3.78 15.07 -5.61
CA MET A 130 4.98 14.52 -4.99
C MET A 130 5.84 13.75 -6.00
N VAL A 131 7.14 14.01 -6.01
CA VAL A 131 8.11 13.21 -6.79
C VAL A 131 8.64 12.10 -5.91
N VAL A 132 8.44 10.85 -6.32
CA VAL A 132 8.79 9.66 -5.53
C VAL A 132 9.54 8.62 -6.37
N PRO A 133 10.23 7.67 -5.72
CA PRO A 133 10.78 6.52 -6.42
C PRO A 133 9.67 5.73 -7.14
N LYS A 134 9.90 5.41 -8.41
CA LYS A 134 8.94 4.71 -9.27
C LYS A 134 9.03 3.19 -9.09
N GLY A 135 7.87 2.55 -9.12
CA GLY A 135 7.77 1.10 -9.19
C GLY A 135 8.04 0.40 -7.86
N HIS A 136 8.27 -0.91 -7.96
CA HIS A 136 8.59 -1.76 -6.83
C HIS A 136 9.95 -1.39 -6.22
N LEU A 137 10.01 -1.41 -4.88
CA LEU A 137 11.19 -1.01 -4.13
C LEU A 137 12.04 -2.20 -3.67
N VAL A 138 11.60 -3.42 -3.98
CA VAL A 138 12.39 -4.63 -3.74
C VAL A 138 12.52 -5.39 -5.06
N SER A 139 13.75 -5.73 -5.42
CA SER A 139 14.02 -6.58 -6.57
C SER A 139 13.41 -7.97 -6.35
N ARG A 140 12.54 -8.39 -7.27
CA ARG A 140 11.98 -9.74 -7.26
C ARG A 140 12.93 -10.65 -8.01
N LYS A 141 13.25 -11.81 -7.42
CA LYS A 141 14.14 -12.83 -8.01
C LYS A 141 13.64 -13.39 -9.35
N SER A 142 12.40 -13.10 -9.74
CA SER A 142 11.70 -13.75 -10.84
C SER A 142 10.88 -12.79 -11.71
N LEU A 143 11.35 -11.55 -11.95
CA LEU A 143 10.76 -10.80 -13.05
C LEU A 143 11.06 -11.58 -14.33
N ARG A 144 10.02 -12.10 -14.97
CA ARG A 144 10.18 -12.78 -16.26
C ARG A 144 10.71 -11.75 -17.26
N PRO A 145 11.48 -12.14 -18.28
CA PRO A 145 11.90 -11.22 -19.34
C PRO A 145 10.74 -10.41 -19.94
N ASN A 146 9.54 -11.00 -19.97
CA ASN A 146 8.31 -10.36 -20.47
C ASN A 146 7.68 -9.37 -19.46
N ASP A 147 8.02 -9.39 -18.17
CA ASP A 147 7.49 -8.43 -17.18
C ASP A 147 8.10 -7.03 -17.39
N VAL A 148 9.25 -6.96 -18.06
CA VAL A 148 9.85 -5.71 -18.56
C VAL A 148 9.02 -5.14 -19.71
N GLU A 149 8.43 -6.01 -20.53
CA GLU A 149 7.52 -5.65 -21.63
C GLU A 149 6.08 -5.42 -21.16
N GLU A 150 5.60 -5.95 -20.02
CA GLU A 150 4.26 -5.60 -19.50
C GLU A 150 4.18 -4.17 -18.92
N GLY A 151 5.32 -3.50 -18.82
CA GLY A 151 5.41 -2.03 -18.72
C GLY A 151 5.19 -1.31 -20.06
N SER A 152 4.86 -2.01 -21.15
CA SER A 152 4.52 -1.44 -22.46
C SER A 152 3.15 -0.76 -22.37
N GLY A 153 3.16 0.47 -21.89
CA GLY A 153 2.03 1.37 -22.00
C GLY A 153 2.41 2.61 -22.80
N THR A 154 1.43 3.12 -23.52
CA THR A 154 1.48 4.42 -24.19
C THR A 154 1.19 5.53 -23.18
N ASP A 155 2.00 5.66 -22.13
CA ASP A 155 1.88 6.76 -21.16
C ASP A 155 3.26 7.39 -20.94
N LEU A 156 3.28 8.70 -20.73
CA LEU A 156 4.48 9.49 -20.43
C LEU A 156 5.23 8.89 -19.24
N ALA A 157 4.51 8.41 -18.22
CA ALA A 157 5.12 7.79 -17.06
C ALA A 157 6.07 6.64 -17.44
N HIS A 158 5.80 5.88 -18.51
CA HIS A 158 6.64 4.75 -18.95
C HIS A 158 8.02 5.17 -19.49
N GLN A 159 8.24 6.45 -19.79
CA GLN A 159 9.54 6.97 -20.22
C GLN A 159 10.57 7.07 -19.09
N PHE A 160 10.10 7.00 -17.84
CA PHE A 160 10.90 7.12 -16.63
C PHE A 160 11.01 5.76 -15.93
N ALA A 161 12.19 5.41 -15.44
CA ALA A 161 12.47 4.12 -14.81
C ALA A 161 12.55 4.22 -13.28
N HIS A 162 12.87 5.40 -12.75
CA HIS A 162 13.27 5.60 -11.35
C HIS A 162 12.47 6.69 -10.64
N LEU A 163 11.95 7.68 -11.36
CA LEU A 163 11.14 8.76 -10.82
C LEU A 163 9.71 8.70 -11.35
N THR A 164 8.75 9.08 -10.51
CA THR A 164 7.36 9.32 -10.92
C THR A 164 6.79 10.50 -10.16
N LEU A 165 5.90 11.24 -10.81
CA LEU A 165 5.10 12.29 -10.17
C LEU A 165 3.75 11.71 -9.75
N VAL A 166 3.38 11.92 -8.50
CA VAL A 166 2.12 11.48 -7.92
C VAL A 166 1.31 12.72 -7.57
N ARG A 167 0.16 12.89 -8.21
CA ARG A 167 -0.74 14.01 -7.89
C ARG A 167 -1.32 13.82 -6.49
N HIS A 168 -1.57 14.92 -5.81
CA HIS A 168 -2.36 14.88 -4.59
C HIS A 168 -3.77 14.34 -4.88
N PRO A 169 -4.33 13.47 -4.03
CA PRO A 169 -5.58 12.77 -4.30
C PRO A 169 -6.85 13.65 -4.40
N GLY A 170 -6.76 14.97 -4.19
CA GLY A 170 -7.90 15.89 -4.31
C GLY A 170 -8.97 15.70 -3.24
N ASP A 171 -10.10 16.42 -3.35
CA ASP A 171 -11.33 16.22 -2.57
C ASP A 171 -11.15 16.12 -1.04
N GLY A 172 -10.26 16.95 -0.49
CA GLY A 172 -9.94 16.95 0.94
C GLY A 172 -9.17 15.72 1.42
N ARG A 173 -8.68 14.88 0.51
CA ARG A 173 -7.78 13.76 0.79
C ARG A 173 -6.32 14.17 0.65
N THR A 174 -5.46 13.56 1.45
CA THR A 174 -4.01 13.75 1.42
C THR A 174 -3.28 12.41 1.28
N LEU A 175 -2.01 12.49 0.89
CA LEU A 175 -1.10 11.35 0.78
C LEU A 175 0.13 11.64 1.63
N ARG A 176 0.55 10.67 2.44
CA ARG A 176 1.76 10.77 3.26
C ARG A 176 2.64 9.55 3.08
N PHE A 177 3.94 9.79 2.86
CA PHE A 177 4.94 8.75 2.82
C PHE A 177 5.66 8.60 4.16
N ILE A 178 6.03 7.36 4.49
CA ILE A 178 6.87 7.04 5.64
C ILE A 178 7.98 6.11 5.15
N ALA A 179 9.23 6.53 5.32
CA ALA A 179 10.40 5.75 4.92
C ALA A 179 11.33 5.54 6.13
N PRO A 180 11.03 4.59 7.04
CA PRO A 180 11.88 4.37 8.20
C PRO A 180 13.27 3.89 7.77
N SER A 181 14.32 4.42 8.41
CA SER A 181 15.69 3.93 8.25
C SER A 181 15.77 2.40 8.46
N PRO A 182 16.67 1.67 7.76
CA PRO A 182 16.84 0.23 7.95
C PRO A 182 17.13 -0.17 9.40
N ARG A 183 17.77 0.72 10.18
CA ARG A 183 18.03 0.49 11.61
C ARG A 183 16.77 0.48 12.46
N LYS A 184 15.68 1.08 11.97
CA LYS A 184 14.39 1.19 12.67
C LYS A 184 13.45 0.05 12.30
N PHE A 185 13.60 -0.54 11.11
CA PHE A 185 12.76 -1.61 10.59
C PHE A 185 13.46 -2.34 9.45
N PHE A 186 13.41 -3.67 9.48
CA PHE A 186 13.88 -4.55 8.40
C PHE A 186 13.13 -5.88 8.43
N VAL A 187 12.91 -6.47 7.27
CA VAL A 187 12.47 -7.86 7.10
C VAL A 187 13.37 -8.52 6.07
N SER A 188 14.05 -9.61 6.41
CA SER A 188 14.86 -10.33 5.45
C SER A 188 14.01 -10.92 4.32
N SER A 189 14.62 -11.09 3.14
CA SER A 189 13.97 -11.75 2.01
C SER A 189 13.52 -13.18 2.34
N ASN A 190 14.21 -13.87 3.26
CA ASN A 190 13.82 -15.20 3.71
C ASN A 190 12.51 -15.21 4.50
N ARG A 191 12.16 -14.12 5.18
CA ARG A 191 10.90 -14.00 5.94
C ARG A 191 9.81 -13.26 5.18
N ALA A 192 10.17 -12.35 4.28
CA ALA A 192 9.24 -11.51 3.52
C ALA A 192 8.19 -12.34 2.73
N ASP A 193 8.55 -13.56 2.33
CA ASP A 193 7.66 -14.46 1.59
C ASP A 193 6.77 -15.32 2.52
N TYR A 194 6.88 -15.22 3.84
CA TYR A 194 6.03 -15.96 4.78
C TYR A 194 4.97 -15.03 5.35
N VAL A 195 3.72 -15.24 4.93
CA VAL A 195 2.56 -14.41 5.30
C VAL A 195 1.69 -15.15 6.32
N GLY A 196 1.52 -14.54 7.49
CA GLY A 196 0.65 -14.99 8.56
C GLY A 196 -0.72 -14.31 8.54
N LEU A 197 -1.76 -15.10 8.74
CA LEU A 197 -3.15 -14.65 8.88
C LEU A 197 -3.76 -15.32 10.10
N ALA A 198 -4.63 -14.61 10.82
CA ALA A 198 -5.41 -15.17 11.91
C ALA A 198 -6.76 -14.43 11.96
N PRO A 199 -7.92 -15.11 12.00
CA PRO A 199 -9.23 -14.47 12.04
C PRO A 199 -9.49 -13.67 13.32
N ILE A 200 -8.85 -14.04 14.45
CA ILE A 200 -8.96 -13.42 15.78
C ILE A 200 -10.38 -13.48 16.38
N ALA A 201 -11.35 -12.83 15.73
CA ALA A 201 -12.78 -12.98 15.98
C ALA A 201 -13.28 -14.19 15.17
N GLU A 202 -13.32 -15.31 15.86
CA GLU A 202 -13.58 -16.65 15.33
C GLU A 202 -15.07 -17.00 15.48
N ASP A 203 -15.65 -16.68 16.63
CA ASP A 203 -16.97 -17.15 17.05
C ASP A 203 -18.06 -16.09 16.83
N ARG A 204 -19.32 -16.54 16.92
CA ARG A 204 -20.53 -15.71 16.69
C ARG A 204 -20.52 -14.43 17.53
N ASP A 205 -20.12 -14.57 18.79
CA ASP A 205 -20.26 -13.53 19.79
C ASP A 205 -18.93 -12.89 20.18
N ASP A 206 -17.88 -13.04 19.37
CA ASP A 206 -16.61 -12.34 19.59
C ASP A 206 -16.69 -10.83 19.34
N ILE A 207 -17.66 -10.42 18.51
CA ILE A 207 -17.97 -9.03 18.18
C ILE A 207 -19.44 -8.79 18.47
N ASP A 208 -19.72 -7.80 19.31
CA ASP A 208 -21.08 -7.31 19.53
C ASP A 208 -21.43 -6.26 18.47
N PHE A 209 -22.62 -6.36 17.87
CA PHE A 209 -23.09 -5.40 16.87
C PHE A 209 -24.15 -4.50 17.48
N MET A 210 -23.82 -3.22 17.65
CA MET A 210 -24.73 -2.22 18.20
C MET A 210 -25.28 -1.36 17.07
N THR A 211 -26.60 -1.19 17.01
CA THR A 211 -27.23 -0.29 16.04
C THR A 211 -27.87 0.90 16.74
N THR A 212 -27.70 2.08 16.16
CA THR A 212 -28.24 3.33 16.70
C THR A 212 -28.91 4.14 15.60
N LYS A 213 -29.81 5.05 15.99
CA LYS A 213 -30.42 6.05 15.12
C LYS A 213 -30.00 7.43 15.64
N ARG A 214 -29.37 8.26 14.80
CA ARG A 214 -29.06 9.67 15.12
C ARG A 214 -29.69 10.58 14.08
N GLY A 215 -30.60 11.44 14.51
CA GLY A 215 -31.54 12.09 13.61
C GLY A 215 -32.30 11.01 12.82
N ASP A 216 -32.36 11.13 11.50
CA ASP A 216 -32.93 10.08 10.66
C ASP A 216 -31.92 9.06 10.14
N ARG A 217 -30.63 9.13 10.48
CA ARG A 217 -29.63 8.21 9.91
C ARG A 217 -29.38 7.00 10.83
N PRO A 218 -29.51 5.76 10.33
CA PRO A 218 -29.10 4.56 11.07
C PRO A 218 -27.59 4.33 11.00
N PHE A 219 -27.04 3.80 12.09
CA PHE A 219 -25.65 3.45 12.24
C PHE A 219 -25.46 2.05 12.83
N LEU A 220 -24.33 1.43 12.48
CA LEU A 220 -23.88 0.14 12.98
C LEU A 220 -22.46 0.30 13.53
N ASP A 221 -22.28 -0.12 14.77
CA ASP A 221 -20.99 -0.23 15.43
C ASP A 221 -20.67 -1.71 15.69
N ALA A 222 -19.38 -2.05 15.62
CA ALA A 222 -18.86 -3.38 15.86
C ALA A 222 -17.87 -3.33 17.02
N ILE A 223 -18.23 -3.95 18.13
CA ILE A 223 -17.54 -3.80 19.41
C ILE A 223 -16.82 -5.13 19.72
N PRO A 224 -15.49 -5.19 19.56
CA PRO A 224 -14.72 -6.39 19.86
C PRO A 224 -14.71 -6.70 21.36
N LYS A 225 -14.85 -7.97 21.73
CA LYS A 225 -14.83 -8.37 23.15
C LYS A 225 -13.44 -8.34 23.76
N ALA A 226 -13.24 -7.45 24.73
CA ALA A 226 -12.05 -7.39 25.57
C ALA A 226 -12.30 -8.10 26.92
N PRO A 227 -11.28 -8.75 27.52
CA PRO A 227 -9.91 -8.88 27.03
C PRO A 227 -9.72 -10.01 25.99
N LEU A 228 -10.74 -10.85 25.75
CA LEU A 228 -10.66 -12.05 24.91
C LEU A 228 -9.90 -11.85 23.59
N LEU A 229 -10.31 -10.88 22.76
CA LEU A 229 -9.67 -10.65 21.47
C LEU A 229 -8.28 -10.04 21.59
N SER A 230 -8.01 -9.26 22.65
CA SER A 230 -6.66 -8.74 22.93
C SER A 230 -5.66 -9.86 23.20
N ASP A 231 -6.09 -10.86 23.97
CA ASP A 231 -5.26 -12.02 24.30
C ASP A 231 -5.03 -12.89 23.06
N ARG A 232 -6.09 -13.11 22.26
CA ARG A 232 -5.98 -13.84 20.97
C ARG A 232 -5.06 -13.14 19.98
N ILE A 233 -5.13 -11.81 19.84
CA ILE A 233 -4.21 -11.02 18.99
C ILE A 233 -2.77 -11.28 19.42
N THR A 234 -2.48 -11.14 20.70
CA THR A 234 -1.11 -11.28 21.23
C THR A 234 -0.60 -12.70 21.04
N ALA A 235 -1.41 -13.71 21.36
CA ALA A 235 -1.07 -15.11 21.19
C ALA A 235 -0.85 -15.49 19.72
N ALA A 236 -1.76 -15.09 18.82
CA ALA A 236 -1.67 -15.39 17.40
C ALA A 236 -0.44 -14.75 16.75
N VAL A 237 -0.18 -13.46 17.01
CA VAL A 237 0.99 -12.76 16.44
C VAL A 237 2.29 -13.37 16.94
N THR A 238 2.38 -13.65 18.24
CA THR A 238 3.54 -14.30 18.86
C THR A 238 3.82 -15.65 18.19
N ALA A 239 2.80 -16.50 18.08
CA ALA A 239 2.93 -17.81 17.45
C ALA A 239 3.29 -17.71 15.95
N LEU A 240 2.67 -16.80 15.19
CA LEU A 240 3.01 -16.59 13.78
C LEU A 240 4.46 -16.12 13.58
N LEU A 241 4.97 -15.26 14.48
CA LEU A 241 6.37 -14.83 14.45
C LEU A 241 7.33 -15.97 14.78
N ASP A 242 6.96 -16.84 15.73
CA ASP A 242 7.71 -18.05 16.09
C ASP A 242 7.70 -19.06 14.94
N ASP A 243 6.58 -19.18 14.22
CA ASP A 243 6.40 -20.01 13.03
C ASP A 243 7.11 -19.42 11.78
N GLY A 244 7.76 -18.24 11.91
CA GLY A 244 8.62 -17.65 10.89
C GLY A 244 7.96 -16.61 9.97
N ALA A 245 6.71 -16.20 10.23
CA ALA A 245 6.03 -15.19 9.42
C ALA A 245 6.81 -13.86 9.40
N GLY A 246 7.02 -13.28 8.22
CA GLY A 246 7.61 -11.95 8.06
C GLY A 246 6.59 -10.85 7.79
N VAL A 247 5.38 -11.20 7.34
CA VAL A 247 4.25 -10.28 7.19
C VAL A 247 3.04 -10.91 7.86
N ILE A 248 2.41 -10.21 8.79
CA ILE A 248 1.19 -10.68 9.48
C ILE A 248 0.09 -9.66 9.25
N VAL A 249 -1.09 -10.12 8.82
CA VAL A 249 -2.26 -9.26 8.59
C VAL A 249 -3.42 -9.77 9.43
N LEU A 250 -3.89 -8.97 10.38
CA LEU A 250 -5.07 -9.29 11.18
C LEU A 250 -6.31 -8.54 10.67
N PRO A 251 -7.54 -8.98 10.98
CA PRO A 251 -8.75 -8.45 10.38
C PRO A 251 -9.21 -7.08 10.92
N GLU A 252 -10.26 -6.55 10.31
CA GLU A 252 -10.87 -5.28 10.71
C GLU A 252 -11.75 -5.45 11.96
N LEU A 253 -11.75 -4.42 12.83
CA LEU A 253 -12.61 -4.29 14.02
C LEU A 253 -12.48 -5.43 15.04
N VAL A 254 -11.31 -6.06 15.11
CA VAL A 254 -10.96 -7.09 16.12
C VAL A 254 -10.19 -6.53 17.32
N GLY A 255 -9.67 -5.31 17.19
CA GLY A 255 -8.77 -4.70 18.15
C GLY A 255 -9.32 -3.45 18.83
N SER A 256 -8.59 -2.99 19.83
CA SER A 256 -8.77 -1.68 20.46
C SER A 256 -7.41 -1.01 20.63
N VAL A 257 -7.40 0.27 21.03
CA VAL A 257 -6.16 0.96 21.42
C VAL A 257 -5.43 0.19 22.52
N ALA A 258 -6.17 -0.34 23.51
CA ALA A 258 -5.60 -1.14 24.58
C ALA A 258 -4.97 -2.44 24.06
N SER A 259 -5.64 -3.13 23.14
CA SER A 259 -5.11 -4.35 22.51
C SER A 259 -3.82 -4.09 21.73
N ALA A 260 -3.76 -2.96 21.00
CA ALA A 260 -2.56 -2.58 20.27
C ALA A 260 -1.39 -2.22 21.21
N GLU A 261 -1.66 -1.56 22.33
CA GLU A 261 -0.63 -1.29 23.35
C GLU A 261 -0.15 -2.57 24.04
N ALA A 262 -1.05 -3.50 24.35
CA ALA A 262 -0.70 -4.82 24.89
C ALA A 262 0.20 -5.60 23.91
N LEU A 263 -0.15 -5.62 22.63
CA LEU A 263 0.66 -6.25 21.59
C LEU A 263 2.04 -5.59 21.48
N LYS A 264 2.14 -4.25 21.51
CA LYS A 264 3.43 -3.56 21.49
C LYS A 264 4.31 -3.94 22.68
N ILE A 265 3.74 -4.05 23.87
CA ILE A 265 4.47 -4.46 25.08
C ILE A 265 4.98 -5.90 24.91
N ALA A 266 4.13 -6.82 24.46
CA ALA A 266 4.51 -8.21 24.20
C ALA A 266 5.63 -8.33 23.17
N LEU A 267 5.54 -7.59 22.06
CA LEU A 267 6.58 -7.57 21.01
C LEU A 267 7.91 -7.00 21.52
N LYS A 268 7.89 -5.93 22.31
CA LYS A 268 9.11 -5.37 22.91
C LYS A 268 9.79 -6.36 23.86
N ALA A 269 9.00 -7.12 24.62
CA ALA A 269 9.52 -8.12 25.56
C ALA A 269 10.24 -9.28 24.87
N ARG A 270 9.96 -9.54 23.58
CA ARG A 270 10.60 -10.60 22.77
C ARG A 270 12.02 -10.25 22.29
N GLY A 271 12.45 -8.98 22.40
CA GLY A 271 13.77 -8.53 21.95
C GLY A 271 13.82 -8.06 20.49
N SER A 272 14.96 -7.50 20.08
CA SER A 272 15.13 -6.79 18.80
C SER A 272 15.38 -7.69 17.58
N ASP A 273 15.68 -8.97 17.79
CA ASP A 273 16.20 -9.85 16.74
C ASP A 273 15.08 -10.48 15.89
N THR A 274 13.82 -10.34 16.33
CA THR A 274 12.67 -10.79 15.53
C THR A 274 12.38 -9.76 14.44
N GLU A 275 12.38 -10.24 13.20
CA GLU A 275 11.98 -9.47 12.02
C GLU A 275 10.51 -9.74 11.69
N GLY A 276 9.79 -8.70 11.28
CA GLY A 276 8.42 -8.86 10.77
C GLY A 276 7.64 -7.56 10.74
N LEU A 277 6.66 -7.49 9.84
CA LEU A 277 5.64 -6.45 9.79
C LEU A 277 4.31 -7.04 10.26
N ILE A 278 3.63 -6.33 11.16
CA ILE A 278 2.31 -6.71 11.65
C ILE A 278 1.35 -5.56 11.32
N LEU A 279 0.30 -5.86 10.55
CA LEU A 279 -0.91 -5.05 10.53
C LEU A 279 -1.84 -5.57 11.62
N ALA A 280 -1.88 -4.89 12.76
CA ALA A 280 -2.45 -5.39 14.02
C ALA A 280 -4.00 -5.46 14.05
N GLY A 281 -4.64 -5.49 12.89
CA GLY A 281 -6.07 -5.33 12.74
C GLY A 281 -6.50 -3.91 13.03
N THR A 282 -7.80 -3.67 13.04
CA THR A 282 -8.34 -2.31 13.24
C THR A 282 -9.31 -2.23 14.41
N GLY A 283 -9.59 -1.01 14.84
CA GLY A 283 -10.53 -0.70 15.91
C GLY A 283 -10.77 0.81 16.02
N ALA A 284 -11.63 1.21 16.96
CA ALA A 284 -11.86 2.61 17.27
C ALA A 284 -10.55 3.29 17.72
N SER A 285 -10.19 4.40 17.08
CA SER A 285 -9.04 5.22 17.45
C SER A 285 -9.27 5.91 18.79
N ALA A 286 -8.18 6.19 19.52
CA ALA A 286 -8.25 6.94 20.78
C ALA A 286 -8.73 8.38 20.59
N SER A 287 -8.41 8.99 19.45
CA SER A 287 -8.90 10.32 19.10
C SER A 287 -10.27 10.25 18.45
N VAL A 288 -11.08 11.27 18.72
CA VAL A 288 -12.38 11.49 18.08
C VAL A 288 -12.24 12.59 17.04
N ASP A 289 -12.90 12.43 15.89
CA ASP A 289 -12.96 13.48 14.88
C ASP A 289 -13.77 14.69 15.41
N PRO A 290 -13.21 15.92 15.37
CA PRO A 290 -13.88 17.09 15.92
C PRO A 290 -15.22 17.43 15.26
N GLY A 291 -15.41 17.14 13.97
CA GLY A 291 -16.63 17.48 13.24
C GLY A 291 -17.69 16.38 13.29
N ALA A 292 -17.27 15.12 13.20
CA ALA A 292 -18.15 13.96 13.22
C ALA A 292 -18.46 13.46 14.64
N HIS A 293 -17.71 13.92 15.66
CA HIS A 293 -17.80 13.48 17.06
C HIS A 293 -17.77 11.96 17.23
N ARG A 294 -16.99 11.28 16.38
CA ARG A 294 -16.84 9.82 16.35
C ARG A 294 -15.37 9.41 16.25
N PRO A 295 -14.97 8.25 16.80
CA PRO A 295 -13.64 7.72 16.55
C PRO A 295 -13.48 7.33 15.08
N HIS A 296 -12.24 7.15 14.64
CA HIS A 296 -11.94 6.53 13.35
C HIS A 296 -11.79 5.02 13.51
N ASN A 297 -12.11 4.27 12.46
CA ASN A 297 -11.63 2.90 12.31
C ASN A 297 -10.16 2.96 11.85
N GLU A 298 -9.23 2.54 12.70
CA GLU A 298 -7.79 2.74 12.50
C GLU A 298 -7.00 1.43 12.58
N ALA A 299 -6.13 1.20 11.60
CA ALA A 299 -5.15 0.12 11.58
C ALA A 299 -3.77 0.62 12.04
N MET A 300 -2.98 -0.25 12.67
CA MET A 300 -1.60 0.05 13.07
C MET A 300 -0.61 -0.88 12.37
N LEU A 301 0.41 -0.29 11.73
CA LEU A 301 1.57 -1.04 11.23
C LEU A 301 2.63 -1.05 12.32
N ILE A 302 2.98 -2.23 12.79
CA ILE A 302 3.90 -2.44 13.91
C ILE A 302 5.02 -3.36 13.43
N GLY A 303 6.28 -3.01 13.72
CA GLY A 303 7.41 -3.93 13.54
C GLY A 303 7.42 -4.99 14.63
N ALA A 304 8.03 -6.14 14.38
CA ALA A 304 8.13 -7.23 15.36
C ALA A 304 8.91 -6.84 16.65
N ASN A 305 9.60 -5.71 16.66
CA ASN A 305 10.21 -5.08 17.84
C ASN A 305 9.22 -4.20 18.66
N GLY A 306 7.94 -4.18 18.31
CA GLY A 306 6.89 -3.40 18.96
C GLY A 306 6.89 -1.90 18.60
N ARG A 307 7.67 -1.47 17.60
CA ARG A 307 7.66 -0.09 17.11
C ARG A 307 6.49 0.13 16.16
N VAL A 308 5.67 1.15 16.44
CA VAL A 308 4.65 1.62 15.49
C VAL A 308 5.34 2.39 14.36
N LEU A 309 5.14 1.95 13.13
CA LEU A 309 5.66 2.58 11.93
C LEU A 309 4.66 3.58 11.36
N ALA A 310 3.39 3.19 11.32
CA ALA A 310 2.31 3.97 10.73
C ALA A 310 0.96 3.65 11.36
N ARG A 311 0.01 4.56 11.14
CA ARG A 311 -1.41 4.39 11.44
C ARG A 311 -2.19 4.73 10.17
N GLN A 312 -3.15 3.91 9.79
CA GLN A 312 -4.04 4.18 8.66
C GLN A 312 -5.46 4.28 9.19
N ARG A 313 -6.14 5.40 8.93
CA ARG A 313 -7.56 5.57 9.22
C ARG A 313 -8.37 5.21 7.99
N LYS A 314 -9.45 4.46 8.16
CA LYS A 314 -10.32 4.03 7.06
C LYS A 314 -10.87 5.25 6.31
N LEU A 315 -10.67 5.30 5.00
CA LEU A 315 -11.03 6.46 4.18
C LEU A 315 -12.50 6.44 3.80
N HIS A 316 -13.07 5.25 3.58
CA HIS A 316 -14.44 5.03 3.16
C HIS A 316 -15.18 4.21 4.20
N LEU A 317 -16.26 4.78 4.72
CA LEU A 317 -17.09 4.09 5.70
C LEU A 317 -17.98 3.08 5.00
N PHE A 318 -18.07 1.88 5.58
CA PHE A 318 -18.95 0.85 5.07
C PHE A 318 -20.43 1.21 5.30
N ASN A 319 -21.30 0.72 4.43
CA ASN A 319 -22.75 0.86 4.56
C ASN A 319 -23.42 -0.51 4.45
N MET A 320 -23.72 -1.12 5.59
CA MET A 320 -24.25 -2.49 5.62
C MET A 320 -25.71 -2.51 5.15
N GLY A 321 -25.97 -3.27 4.08
CA GLY A 321 -27.32 -3.47 3.57
C GLY A 321 -28.19 -4.30 4.53
N ILE A 322 -29.49 -3.99 4.58
CA ILE A 322 -30.43 -4.69 5.49
C ILE A 322 -30.48 -6.20 5.26
N ASN A 323 -30.33 -6.67 4.01
CA ASN A 323 -30.32 -8.10 3.72
C ASN A 323 -29.12 -8.78 4.38
N ARG A 324 -27.94 -8.15 4.32
CA ARG A 324 -26.74 -8.65 5.00
C ARG A 324 -26.90 -8.65 6.51
N MET A 325 -27.53 -7.62 7.08
CA MET A 325 -27.82 -7.61 8.51
C MET A 325 -28.71 -8.79 8.91
N ARG A 326 -29.77 -9.08 8.15
CA ARG A 326 -30.65 -10.24 8.40
C ARG A 326 -29.92 -11.57 8.23
N GLU A 327 -29.13 -11.72 7.17
CA GLU A 327 -28.29 -12.90 6.93
C GLU A 327 -27.36 -13.17 8.12
N CYS A 328 -26.84 -12.12 8.77
CA CYS A 328 -25.92 -12.24 9.91
C CYS A 328 -26.61 -12.14 11.28
N ASP A 329 -27.94 -12.18 11.35
CA ASP A 329 -28.71 -12.01 12.60
C ASP A 329 -28.31 -10.74 13.38
N ILE A 330 -28.24 -9.61 12.69
CA ILE A 330 -27.99 -8.28 13.26
C ILE A 330 -29.30 -7.49 13.19
N ALA A 331 -29.82 -7.12 14.35
CA ALA A 331 -31.05 -6.34 14.45
C ALA A 331 -30.84 -4.91 13.91
N PRO A 332 -31.73 -4.39 13.05
CA PRO A 332 -31.65 -3.00 12.63
C PRO A 332 -32.09 -2.05 13.75
N ALA A 333 -31.47 -0.86 13.79
CA ALA A 333 -31.90 0.23 14.66
C ALA A 333 -33.43 0.47 14.63
N THR A 334 -34.03 0.61 15.81
CA THR A 334 -35.47 0.83 15.99
C THR A 334 -35.96 2.03 15.16
N GLY A 335 -37.07 1.84 14.44
CA GLY A 335 -37.67 2.89 13.62
C GLY A 335 -36.91 3.22 12.33
N CYS A 336 -35.94 2.38 11.91
CA CYS A 336 -35.19 2.58 10.66
C CYS A 336 -35.63 1.68 9.50
N GLY A 337 -36.57 0.74 9.72
CA GLY A 337 -37.15 -0.08 8.67
C GLY A 337 -36.11 -0.90 7.89
N SER A 338 -36.18 -0.84 6.55
CA SER A 338 -35.29 -1.56 5.63
C SER A 338 -34.07 -0.76 5.16
N ARG A 339 -33.73 0.34 5.85
CA ARG A 339 -32.61 1.20 5.46
C ARG A 339 -31.27 0.55 5.81
N ASN A 340 -30.24 0.88 5.03
CA ASN A 340 -28.87 0.44 5.28
C ASN A 340 -28.25 1.21 6.44
N HIS A 341 -27.35 0.56 7.18
CA HIS A 341 -26.71 1.13 8.36
C HIS A 341 -25.27 1.51 8.04
N MET A 342 -24.95 2.79 8.24
CA MET A 342 -23.60 3.28 8.06
C MET A 342 -22.72 2.87 9.23
N GLU A 343 -21.46 2.57 8.97
CA GLU A 343 -20.46 2.38 10.00
C GLU A 343 -20.41 3.59 10.95
N ASP A 344 -20.43 3.32 12.26
CA ASP A 344 -20.37 4.35 13.31
C ASP A 344 -18.95 4.85 13.56
N ALA A 345 -18.31 5.34 12.51
CA ALA A 345 -16.97 5.92 12.57
C ALA A 345 -16.89 7.23 11.78
N ALA A 346 -15.81 7.97 12.01
CA ALA A 346 -15.40 9.09 11.18
C ALA A 346 -14.45 8.62 10.07
N ALA A 347 -14.63 9.14 8.86
CA ALA A 347 -13.71 8.88 7.75
C ALA A 347 -12.35 9.54 8.01
N GLY A 348 -11.26 8.81 7.75
CA GLY A 348 -9.92 9.41 7.67
C GLY A 348 -9.77 10.23 6.40
N THR A 349 -8.80 11.14 6.33
CA THR A 349 -8.54 11.97 5.12
C THR A 349 -7.20 11.67 4.46
N GLU A 350 -6.32 10.93 5.12
CA GLU A 350 -4.95 10.70 4.68
C GLU A 350 -4.72 9.23 4.31
N LEU A 351 -4.23 8.97 3.11
CA LEU A 351 -3.65 7.67 2.75
C LEU A 351 -2.17 7.65 3.13
N VAL A 352 -1.76 6.66 3.91
CA VAL A 352 -0.39 6.48 4.36
C VAL A 352 0.28 5.35 3.59
N VAL A 353 1.43 5.64 2.97
CA VAL A 353 2.23 4.68 2.21
C VAL A 353 3.60 4.54 2.87
N CYS A 354 4.01 3.30 3.10
CA CYS A 354 5.26 3.01 3.81
C CYS A 354 6.28 2.37 2.87
N ASP A 355 7.44 3.00 2.70
CA ASP A 355 8.56 2.39 1.97
C ASP A 355 9.48 1.69 2.97
N LEU A 356 9.34 0.38 3.10
CA LEU A 356 9.93 -0.44 4.14
C LEU A 356 11.09 -1.29 3.62
N HIS A 357 12.22 -1.27 4.32
CA HIS A 357 13.38 -2.08 3.93
C HIS A 357 13.06 -3.59 4.00
N GLY A 358 13.29 -4.28 2.88
CA GLY A 358 13.07 -5.71 2.75
C GLY A 358 11.65 -6.12 2.30
N LEU A 359 10.65 -5.25 2.48
CA LEU A 359 9.28 -5.47 2.00
C LEU A 359 8.92 -4.60 0.79
N GLY A 360 9.59 -3.46 0.64
CA GLY A 360 9.33 -2.49 -0.42
C GLY A 360 8.21 -1.52 -0.02
N ARG A 361 7.45 -1.07 -1.01
CA ARG A 361 6.34 -0.13 -0.78
C ARG A 361 5.10 -0.88 -0.31
N VAL A 362 4.59 -0.52 0.86
CA VAL A 362 3.42 -1.10 1.50
C VAL A 362 2.31 -0.06 1.58
N MET A 363 1.13 -0.42 1.07
CA MET A 363 -0.09 0.36 1.19
C MET A 363 -1.10 -0.41 2.04
N THR A 364 -1.86 0.30 2.88
CA THR A 364 -2.93 -0.29 3.69
C THR A 364 -4.28 0.27 3.26
N LEU A 365 -5.20 -0.61 2.87
CA LEU A 365 -6.57 -0.27 2.49
C LEU A 365 -7.54 -1.05 3.36
N ILE A 366 -8.28 -0.37 4.23
CA ILE A 366 -9.19 -1.02 5.19
C ILE A 366 -10.54 -1.27 4.52
N CYS A 367 -10.87 -2.55 4.29
CA CYS A 367 -12.16 -3.01 3.81
C CYS A 367 -12.70 -2.23 2.61
N GLU A 368 -13.68 -1.35 2.81
CA GLU A 368 -14.28 -0.50 1.77
C GLU A 368 -13.23 0.33 1.00
N ASP A 369 -12.08 0.66 1.60
CA ASP A 369 -10.98 1.34 0.91
C ASP A 369 -10.39 0.52 -0.26
N LEU A 370 -10.42 -0.81 -0.18
CA LEU A 370 -10.04 -1.70 -1.29
C LEU A 370 -11.14 -1.75 -2.37
N GLN A 371 -12.40 -1.63 -1.95
CA GLN A 371 -13.54 -1.63 -2.85
C GLN A 371 -13.59 -0.36 -3.72
N GLN A 372 -13.23 0.78 -3.13
CA GLN A 372 -13.26 2.07 -3.81
C GLN A 372 -12.07 2.26 -4.76
N GLN A 373 -12.29 3.04 -5.82
CA GLN A 373 -11.22 3.40 -6.77
C GLN A 373 -10.39 4.56 -6.24
N VAL A 374 -11.04 5.59 -5.70
CA VAL A 374 -10.39 6.81 -5.19
C VAL A 374 -10.23 6.72 -3.66
N PRO A 375 -9.10 7.14 -3.07
CA PRO A 375 -7.82 7.36 -3.75
C PRO A 375 -7.00 6.08 -3.88
N GLY A 376 -7.37 5.00 -3.19
CA GLY A 376 -6.53 3.80 -3.02
C GLY A 376 -6.21 3.06 -4.32
N GLY A 377 -7.21 2.77 -5.15
CA GLY A 377 -7.04 2.10 -6.43
C GLY A 377 -6.24 2.93 -7.44
N ASP A 378 -6.53 4.22 -7.57
CA ASP A 378 -5.80 5.13 -8.47
C ASP A 378 -4.33 5.28 -8.04
N LEU A 379 -4.09 5.49 -6.75
CA LEU A 379 -2.73 5.61 -6.23
C LEU A 379 -1.97 4.28 -6.32
N ALA A 380 -2.61 3.12 -6.19
CA ALA A 380 -1.93 1.84 -6.40
C ALA A 380 -1.37 1.71 -7.83
N LEU A 381 -2.10 2.17 -8.84
CA LEU A 381 -1.66 2.13 -10.24
C LEU A 381 -0.41 3.00 -10.47
N VAL A 382 -0.37 4.19 -9.87
CA VAL A 382 0.76 5.12 -10.02
C VAL A 382 1.95 4.71 -9.15
N LEU A 383 1.69 4.39 -7.88
CA LEU A 383 2.72 4.09 -6.89
C LEU A 383 3.32 2.70 -7.02
N ARG A 384 2.56 1.76 -7.60
CA ARG A 384 2.94 0.35 -7.78
C ARG A 384 3.50 -0.27 -6.49
N PRO A 385 2.68 -0.34 -5.42
CA PRO A 385 3.16 -0.87 -4.15
C PRO A 385 3.58 -2.34 -4.30
N ASP A 386 4.63 -2.76 -3.60
CA ASP A 386 5.01 -4.16 -3.48
C ASP A 386 3.94 -4.99 -2.75
N TRP A 387 3.27 -4.36 -1.78
CA TRP A 387 2.21 -4.96 -0.96
C TRP A 387 1.02 -4.03 -0.78
N ILE A 388 -0.17 -4.61 -0.86
CA ILE A 388 -1.43 -4.02 -0.41
C ILE A 388 -1.98 -4.94 0.68
N LEU A 389 -2.07 -4.41 1.90
CA LEU A 389 -2.55 -5.14 3.07
C LEU A 389 -3.95 -4.64 3.43
N THR A 390 -4.91 -5.56 3.51
CA THR A 390 -6.33 -5.22 3.66
C THR A 390 -6.98 -6.01 4.79
N PRO A 391 -7.21 -5.37 5.95
CA PRO A 391 -8.07 -5.93 6.99
C PRO A 391 -9.53 -5.74 6.59
N VAL A 392 -10.36 -6.77 6.78
CA VAL A 392 -11.77 -6.83 6.37
C VAL A 392 -12.64 -7.44 7.46
N LEU A 393 -13.87 -6.93 7.60
CA LEU A 393 -14.97 -7.57 8.32
C LEU A 393 -16.09 -7.91 7.32
N ASP A 394 -16.21 -9.18 6.93
CA ASP A 394 -17.23 -9.69 5.98
C ASP A 394 -17.56 -11.16 6.33
N ILE A 395 -18.55 -11.76 5.67
CA ILE A 395 -19.05 -13.12 5.96
C ILE A 395 -18.09 -14.25 5.55
N SER A 396 -17.32 -14.11 4.47
CA SER A 396 -16.41 -15.15 3.95
C SER A 396 -15.78 -14.67 2.64
N GLN A 397 -14.53 -15.04 2.41
CA GLN A 397 -13.80 -14.74 1.20
C GLN A 397 -14.05 -15.81 0.12
N THR A 398 -14.64 -15.45 -1.02
CA THR A 398 -14.86 -16.43 -2.10
C THR A 398 -14.51 -15.87 -3.46
N VAL A 399 -14.18 -16.76 -4.40
CA VAL A 399 -13.91 -16.39 -5.79
C VAL A 399 -15.13 -15.69 -6.38
N GLY A 400 -14.89 -14.59 -7.08
CA GLY A 400 -15.93 -13.78 -7.72
C GLY A 400 -16.58 -12.75 -6.81
N ARG A 401 -16.37 -12.81 -5.48
CA ARG A 401 -16.79 -11.72 -4.58
C ARG A 401 -15.89 -10.50 -4.70
N TRP A 402 -16.35 -9.42 -4.10
CA TRP A 402 -15.76 -8.09 -4.24
C TRP A 402 -14.26 -8.04 -3.90
N THR A 403 -13.82 -8.66 -2.80
CA THR A 403 -12.40 -8.70 -2.40
C THR A 403 -11.52 -9.41 -3.44
N HIS A 404 -11.98 -10.54 -3.97
CA HIS A 404 -11.30 -11.27 -5.05
C HIS A 404 -11.20 -10.40 -6.31
N SER A 405 -12.32 -9.83 -6.75
CA SER A 405 -12.39 -9.02 -7.97
C SER A 405 -11.52 -7.76 -7.86
N ARG A 406 -11.55 -7.07 -6.71
CA ARG A 406 -10.73 -5.88 -6.46
C ARG A 406 -9.25 -6.19 -6.27
N SER A 407 -8.90 -7.32 -5.65
CA SER A 407 -7.50 -7.76 -5.56
C SER A 407 -6.90 -7.95 -6.94
N ILE A 408 -7.64 -8.53 -7.88
CA ILE A 408 -7.21 -8.66 -9.28
C ILE A 408 -7.12 -7.29 -9.94
N GLU A 409 -8.13 -6.45 -9.81
CA GLU A 409 -8.18 -5.15 -10.50
C GLU A 409 -7.05 -4.22 -10.05
N ILE A 410 -6.89 -4.05 -8.74
CA ILE A 410 -5.89 -3.17 -8.16
C ILE A 410 -4.50 -3.81 -8.20
N GLY A 411 -4.37 -5.12 -7.99
CA GLY A 411 -3.06 -5.77 -7.87
C GLY A 411 -2.43 -6.16 -9.21
N ARG A 412 -3.20 -6.45 -10.26
CA ARG A 412 -2.66 -6.97 -11.52
C ARG A 412 -1.81 -5.95 -12.27
N LYS A 413 -2.35 -4.76 -12.55
CA LYS A 413 -1.63 -3.75 -13.36
C LYS A 413 -0.34 -3.24 -12.70
N PRO A 414 -0.32 -2.93 -11.39
CA PRO A 414 0.92 -2.53 -10.73
C PRO A 414 1.84 -3.70 -10.44
N LEU A 415 1.36 -4.95 -10.58
CA LEU A 415 2.03 -6.20 -10.21
C LEU A 415 2.21 -6.36 -8.68
N SER A 416 1.30 -5.78 -7.89
CA SER A 416 1.31 -5.81 -6.42
C SER A 416 0.90 -7.16 -5.86
N ARG A 417 1.41 -7.48 -4.66
CA ARG A 417 0.88 -8.55 -3.82
C ARG A 417 -0.26 -8.00 -2.98
N VAL A 418 -1.40 -8.70 -2.95
CA VAL A 418 -2.55 -8.28 -2.13
C VAL A 418 -2.81 -9.35 -1.07
N VAL A 419 -2.93 -8.94 0.18
CA VAL A 419 -3.26 -9.79 1.31
C VAL A 419 -4.52 -9.26 1.97
N VAL A 420 -5.58 -10.06 1.95
CA VAL A 420 -6.83 -9.78 2.66
C VAL A 420 -6.92 -10.69 3.88
N SER A 421 -7.22 -10.12 5.03
CA SER A 421 -7.47 -10.84 6.28
C SER A 421 -8.86 -10.50 6.82
N CYS A 422 -9.64 -11.50 7.17
CA CYS A 422 -11.05 -11.39 7.51
C CYS A 422 -11.39 -12.16 8.79
N CYS A 423 -12.27 -11.61 9.62
CA CYS A 423 -12.85 -12.33 10.75
C CYS A 423 -13.71 -13.50 10.26
N ALA A 424 -14.00 -14.45 11.15
CA ALA A 424 -14.97 -15.51 10.88
C ALA A 424 -16.37 -15.20 11.45
N THR A 425 -16.50 -14.29 12.42
CA THR A 425 -17.74 -13.99 13.15
C THR A 425 -18.98 -13.80 12.27
N LEU A 426 -18.91 -12.99 11.20
CA LEU A 426 -20.06 -12.78 10.32
C LEU A 426 -20.39 -14.03 9.48
N GLY A 427 -19.38 -14.84 9.14
CA GLY A 427 -19.56 -16.13 8.47
C GLY A 427 -20.24 -17.16 9.36
N VAL A 428 -19.79 -17.26 10.61
CA VAL A 428 -20.41 -18.12 11.63
C VAL A 428 -21.85 -17.71 11.87
N ARG A 429 -22.12 -16.40 12.00
CA ARG A 429 -23.49 -15.85 12.10
C ARG A 429 -24.35 -16.24 10.90
N MET A 430 -23.85 -16.05 9.68
CA MET A 430 -24.58 -16.39 8.45
C MET A 430 -24.83 -17.89 8.31
N ALA A 431 -23.93 -18.73 8.80
CA ALA A 431 -24.11 -20.17 8.85
C ALA A 431 -25.06 -20.62 9.99
N ASN A 432 -25.63 -19.68 10.77
CA ASN A 432 -26.40 -19.94 11.98
C ASN A 432 -25.66 -20.83 12.99
N GLY A 433 -24.33 -20.67 13.08
CA GLY A 433 -23.48 -21.33 14.06
C GLY A 433 -23.20 -20.45 15.28
N ASP A 434 -22.66 -21.08 16.32
CA ASP A 434 -22.15 -20.42 17.53
C ASP A 434 -20.62 -20.29 17.49
N ARG A 435 -19.92 -21.33 17.02
CA ARG A 435 -18.46 -21.40 16.98
C ARG A 435 -17.94 -21.70 15.60
N LEU A 436 -16.73 -21.23 15.30
CA LEU A 436 -16.04 -21.52 14.05
C LEU A 436 -15.83 -23.03 13.83
N CYS A 437 -15.38 -23.74 14.88
CA CYS A 437 -15.08 -25.17 14.82
C CYS A 437 -16.31 -26.05 14.54
N ASP A 438 -17.51 -25.52 14.76
CA ASP A 438 -18.77 -26.22 14.57
C ASP A 438 -19.38 -25.96 13.17
N SER A 439 -18.76 -25.07 12.38
CA SER A 439 -19.25 -24.71 11.06
C SER A 439 -19.16 -25.89 10.09
N LYS A 440 -20.29 -26.25 9.48
CA LYS A 440 -20.35 -27.27 8.42
C LYS A 440 -19.96 -26.74 7.04
N THR A 441 -19.85 -25.43 6.91
CA THR A 441 -19.47 -24.74 5.68
C THR A 441 -18.09 -24.14 5.85
N ALA A 442 -17.23 -24.29 4.86
CA ALA A 442 -15.92 -23.64 4.83
C ALA A 442 -16.07 -22.11 4.99
N ILE A 443 -15.43 -21.54 6.00
CA ILE A 443 -15.35 -20.09 6.20
C ILE A 443 -13.95 -19.66 5.81
N ASN A 444 -13.84 -18.99 4.66
CA ASN A 444 -12.57 -18.48 4.18
C ASN A 444 -12.32 -17.11 4.81
N THR A 445 -11.25 -17.00 5.57
CA THR A 445 -10.85 -15.83 6.35
C THR A 445 -9.69 -15.08 5.71
N GLY A 446 -9.19 -15.50 4.54
CA GLY A 446 -8.15 -14.75 3.84
C GLY A 446 -8.09 -14.95 2.34
N ILE A 447 -7.46 -13.99 1.67
CA ILE A 447 -7.09 -14.02 0.25
C ILE A 447 -5.64 -13.59 0.12
N CYS A 448 -4.85 -14.35 -0.62
CA CYS A 448 -3.56 -13.90 -1.15
C CYS A 448 -3.64 -13.86 -2.68
N PHE A 449 -3.27 -12.73 -3.27
CA PHE A 449 -3.21 -12.54 -4.71
C PHE A 449 -1.83 -12.04 -5.12
N ASP A 450 -1.28 -12.63 -6.18
CA ASP A 450 -0.01 -12.23 -6.78
C ASP A 450 -0.24 -11.60 -8.16
N GLY A 451 0.05 -10.30 -8.28
CA GLY A 451 -0.06 -9.57 -9.53
C GLY A 451 0.87 -10.05 -10.65
N THR A 452 2.00 -10.72 -10.33
CA THR A 452 3.00 -11.18 -11.30
C THR A 452 2.77 -12.56 -11.88
N ASP A 453 1.89 -13.38 -11.29
CA ASP A 453 1.70 -14.75 -11.74
C ASP A 453 0.29 -14.99 -12.28
N GLY A 454 -0.03 -14.35 -13.41
CA GLY A 454 -1.15 -14.77 -14.25
C GLY A 454 -2.52 -14.80 -13.58
N ARG A 455 -2.75 -13.94 -12.57
CA ARG A 455 -3.98 -13.85 -11.75
C ARG A 455 -4.20 -15.06 -10.83
N ARG A 456 -3.14 -15.51 -10.17
CA ARG A 456 -3.23 -16.57 -9.17
C ARG A 456 -3.70 -16.07 -7.82
N VAL A 457 -4.61 -16.82 -7.22
CA VAL A 457 -5.23 -16.51 -5.93
C VAL A 457 -5.17 -17.74 -5.04
N ARG A 458 -4.89 -17.51 -3.76
CA ARG A 458 -5.05 -18.50 -2.69
C ARG A 458 -6.12 -18.02 -1.71
N LEU A 459 -7.17 -18.83 -1.54
CA LEU A 459 -8.12 -18.67 -0.45
C LEU A 459 -7.59 -19.38 0.79
N ILE A 460 -7.86 -18.81 1.96
CA ILE A 460 -7.43 -19.35 3.25
C ILE A 460 -8.68 -19.69 4.04
N GLU A 461 -8.85 -20.98 4.28
CA GLU A 461 -9.94 -21.52 5.08
C GLU A 461 -9.55 -21.54 6.55
N SER A 462 -10.46 -21.06 7.39
CA SER A 462 -10.37 -21.15 8.84
C SER A 462 -11.22 -22.30 9.34
N THR A 463 -10.65 -23.13 10.19
CA THR A 463 -11.29 -24.36 10.68
C THR A 463 -11.59 -24.33 12.17
N GLY A 464 -10.99 -23.40 12.92
CA GLY A 464 -11.11 -23.38 14.39
C GLY A 464 -10.48 -24.59 15.09
N THR A 465 -9.65 -25.37 14.39
CA THR A 465 -8.95 -26.54 14.96
C THR A 465 -7.77 -26.15 15.86
N LEU A 466 -7.27 -24.92 15.68
CA LEU A 466 -6.29 -24.28 16.55
C LEU A 466 -6.98 -23.16 17.33
N THR A 467 -6.45 -22.84 18.52
CA THR A 467 -6.94 -21.72 19.32
C THR A 467 -5.76 -20.87 19.81
N PRO A 468 -5.62 -19.61 19.33
CA PRO A 468 -6.37 -19.01 18.23
C PRO A 468 -6.04 -19.67 16.88
N ASP A 469 -7.02 -19.66 15.97
CA ASP A 469 -6.83 -20.11 14.59
C ASP A 469 -5.82 -19.21 13.88
N ARG A 470 -4.93 -19.82 13.10
CA ARG A 470 -3.88 -19.10 12.37
C ARG A 470 -3.34 -19.95 11.24
N THR A 471 -2.91 -19.28 10.18
CA THR A 471 -2.28 -19.93 9.03
C THR A 471 -1.05 -19.15 8.61
N ILE A 472 0.02 -19.86 8.27
CA ILE A 472 1.20 -19.31 7.60
C ILE A 472 1.25 -19.81 6.16
N ILE A 473 1.53 -18.90 5.24
CA ILE A 473 1.59 -19.16 3.80
C ILE A 473 2.97 -18.76 3.33
N LYS A 474 3.67 -19.71 2.70
CA LYS A 474 4.83 -19.36 1.89
C LYS A 474 4.34 -18.83 0.54
N TRP A 475 4.86 -17.69 0.11
CA TRP A 475 4.48 -16.97 -1.09
C TRP A 475 5.05 -17.66 -2.35
N GLU A 476 4.49 -18.81 -2.69
CA GLU A 476 4.83 -19.59 -3.87
C GLU A 476 3.66 -19.57 -4.84
N SER A 477 3.42 -18.40 -5.46
CA SER A 477 2.22 -18.14 -6.26
C SER A 477 2.01 -19.14 -7.40
N ALA A 478 3.08 -19.70 -7.98
CA ALA A 478 3.01 -20.74 -9.01
C ALA A 478 2.25 -22.02 -8.59
N THR A 479 2.12 -22.26 -7.28
CA THR A 479 1.37 -23.40 -6.73
C THR A 479 -0.12 -23.11 -6.53
N TRP A 480 -0.54 -21.84 -6.65
CA TRP A 480 -1.90 -21.41 -6.37
C TRP A 480 -2.80 -21.53 -7.60
N THR A 481 -4.11 -21.55 -7.38
CA THR A 481 -5.11 -21.63 -8.45
C THR A 481 -5.03 -20.43 -9.37
N GLN A 482 -4.90 -20.66 -10.67
CA GLN A 482 -4.95 -19.61 -11.68
C GLN A 482 -6.39 -19.37 -12.13
N HIS A 483 -6.85 -18.12 -12.08
CA HIS A 483 -8.23 -17.77 -12.43
C HIS A 483 -8.33 -17.19 -13.85
N LYS A 484 -9.28 -17.68 -14.64
CA LYS A 484 -9.63 -17.14 -15.96
C LYS A 484 -10.84 -16.22 -15.84
N ILE A 485 -10.78 -15.06 -16.48
CA ILE A 485 -11.97 -14.21 -16.66
C ILE A 485 -12.71 -14.75 -17.87
N VAL A 486 -13.89 -15.31 -17.65
CA VAL A 486 -14.81 -15.65 -18.74
C VAL A 486 -15.66 -14.42 -18.99
N LEU A 487 -15.43 -13.73 -20.11
CA LEU A 487 -16.37 -12.72 -20.56
C LEU A 487 -17.62 -13.46 -21.02
N SER A 488 -18.70 -13.37 -20.25
CA SER A 488 -20.01 -13.76 -20.74
C SER A 488 -20.33 -12.89 -21.94
N SER A 489 -20.45 -13.49 -23.13
CA SER A 489 -20.96 -12.83 -24.31
C SER A 489 -22.36 -12.30 -23.97
N VAL A 490 -22.48 -10.97 -23.86
CA VAL A 490 -23.74 -10.26 -23.68
C VAL A 490 -24.40 -10.08 -25.05
#